data_AF-A0A7S3EH86-F1
#
_entry.id   AF-A0A7S3EH86-F1
#
_cell.length_a   1.000
_cell.length_b   1.000
_cell.length_c   1.000
_cell.angle_alpha   90.00
_cell.angle_beta   90.00
_cell.angle_gamma   90.00
#
_symmetry.space_group_name_H-M   'P 1'
#
loop_
_entity.id
_entity.type
_entity.pdbx_description
1 polymer ?
#
loop_
_entity_poly.entity_id
_entity_poly.type
_entity_poly.pdbx_seq_one_letter_code
_entity_poly.pdbx_strand_id
1 'polypeptide(L)'
;MKALNVESFNPDYDYMFQRGIDPDVDDPTKCHDHPEMPPQWPERSRVVEYRNRVRETLRDNDRMHQLDSMGMADMSIEHDLMHIETLLYMVLQLDKKFKRWSRVEVDAAKPLLHRISGEDFPDYVRIPEGTAKLGRNRETKKQQWGWDNEFGELEVQVNSFEASTLPVTVGEYVEFMRAGGYNRESLWQEEDWKWRKRESLSHPKCLIPKSDSAGEWEYLTIHCTMTIEEARDLPIYVSLGEARAYAAWKGKRYCKPSFRTHTSRTSGSSFRTEFNH
;
A
#
# COMPACT_ATOMS: atom_id res chain seq x y z
N MET A 1 3.74 -20.17 18.75
CA MET A 1 3.62 -21.29 19.71
C MET A 1 4.16 -22.59 19.12
N LYS A 2 3.57 -23.14 18.05
CA LYS A 2 4.06 -24.37 17.39
C LYS A 2 5.55 -24.34 17.01
N ALA A 3 6.01 -23.25 16.38
CA ALA A 3 7.42 -23.10 15.99
C ALA A 3 8.41 -23.12 17.18
N LEU A 4 7.94 -22.73 18.37
CA LEU A 4 8.73 -22.72 19.61
C LEU A 4 8.51 -23.96 20.46
N ASN A 5 7.76 -24.95 19.96
CA ASN A 5 7.36 -26.14 20.70
C ASN A 5 6.72 -25.81 22.08
N VAL A 6 5.99 -24.70 22.16
CA VAL A 6 5.25 -24.31 23.37
C VAL A 6 3.80 -24.75 23.20
N GLU A 7 3.25 -25.37 24.24
CA GLU A 7 1.83 -25.77 24.28
C GLU A 7 0.91 -24.58 24.01
N SER A 8 -0.14 -24.82 23.24
CA SER A 8 -1.12 -23.79 22.92
C SER A 8 -1.86 -23.34 24.17
N PHE A 9 -2.00 -22.03 24.34
CA PHE A 9 -2.84 -21.47 25.41
C PHE A 9 -4.33 -21.64 25.16
N ASN A 10 -4.71 -21.78 23.89
CA ASN A 10 -6.07 -22.03 23.44
C ASN A 10 -6.04 -22.52 21.97
N PRO A 11 -6.11 -23.84 21.73
CA PRO A 11 -6.09 -24.40 20.38
C PRO A 11 -7.18 -23.88 19.45
N ASP A 12 -8.35 -23.52 20.00
CA ASP A 12 -9.46 -22.97 19.22
C ASP A 12 -9.12 -21.57 18.70
N TYR A 13 -8.41 -20.75 19.49
CA TYR A 13 -7.95 -19.43 19.04
C TYR A 13 -6.80 -19.56 18.04
N ASP A 14 -5.88 -20.50 18.26
CA ASP A 14 -4.83 -20.80 17.30
C ASP A 14 -5.44 -21.16 15.95
N TYR A 15 -6.50 -21.97 15.91
CA TYR A 15 -7.22 -22.30 14.70
C TYR A 15 -7.97 -21.10 14.14
N MET A 16 -8.85 -20.46 14.92
CA MET A 16 -9.70 -19.35 14.48
C MET A 16 -8.91 -18.18 13.87
N PHE A 17 -7.78 -17.82 14.47
CA PHE A 17 -6.94 -16.71 14.01
C PHE A 17 -5.90 -17.09 12.95
N GLN A 18 -5.86 -18.36 12.48
CA GLN A 18 -5.17 -18.71 11.23
C GLN A 18 -5.86 -18.12 10.00
N ARG A 19 -7.06 -17.58 10.15
CA ARG A 19 -7.79 -16.92 9.06
C ARG A 19 -7.01 -15.71 8.53
N GLY A 20 -6.40 -15.87 7.36
CA GLY A 20 -5.74 -14.81 6.58
C GLY A 20 -6.54 -14.43 5.33
N ILE A 21 -6.05 -13.40 4.63
CA ILE A 21 -6.47 -13.09 3.26
C ILE A 21 -5.40 -13.72 2.36
N ASP A 22 -5.69 -14.92 1.84
CA ASP A 22 -4.76 -15.69 1.01
C ASP A 22 -5.45 -16.14 -0.29
N PRO A 23 -5.73 -15.20 -1.20
CA PRO A 23 -6.33 -15.51 -2.50
C PRO A 23 -5.34 -16.34 -3.34
N ASP A 24 -5.88 -17.27 -4.11
CA ASP A 24 -5.09 -18.00 -5.08
C ASP A 24 -4.55 -17.02 -6.14
N VAL A 25 -3.24 -17.07 -6.38
CA VAL A 25 -2.53 -16.12 -7.24
C VAL A 25 -2.87 -16.34 -8.72
N ASP A 26 -3.19 -17.58 -9.10
CA ASP A 26 -3.50 -17.96 -10.49
C ASP A 26 -5.01 -17.90 -10.77
N ASP A 27 -5.84 -18.22 -9.77
CA ASP A 27 -7.30 -18.16 -9.85
C ASP A 27 -7.89 -17.23 -8.78
N PRO A 28 -8.12 -15.95 -9.09
CA PRO A 28 -8.62 -14.97 -8.12
C PRO A 28 -10.07 -15.23 -7.65
N THR A 29 -10.75 -16.24 -8.21
CA THR A 29 -12.05 -16.72 -7.70
C THR A 29 -11.92 -17.72 -6.55
N LYS A 30 -10.70 -18.17 -6.26
CA LYS A 30 -10.37 -19.11 -5.20
C LYS A 30 -9.56 -18.44 -4.09
N CYS A 31 -9.68 -19.00 -2.90
CA CYS A 31 -8.90 -18.64 -1.72
C CYS A 31 -8.37 -19.95 -1.15
N HIS A 32 -7.14 -19.93 -0.64
CA HIS A 32 -6.59 -21.10 0.05
C HIS A 32 -7.39 -21.41 1.33
N ASP A 33 -7.29 -22.67 1.76
CA ASP A 33 -8.02 -23.17 2.94
C ASP A 33 -7.72 -22.33 4.18
N HIS A 34 -8.78 -21.79 4.77
CA HIS A 34 -8.74 -21.08 6.03
C HIS A 34 -9.98 -21.42 6.87
N PRO A 35 -9.94 -21.27 8.19
CA PRO A 35 -11.11 -21.45 9.04
C PRO A 35 -12.32 -20.63 8.54
N GLU A 36 -13.52 -21.22 8.59
CA GLU A 36 -14.75 -20.48 8.31
C GLU A 36 -14.94 -19.32 9.30
N MET A 37 -15.73 -18.32 8.90
CA MET A 37 -16.07 -17.22 9.79
C MET A 37 -16.87 -17.76 10.98
N PRO A 38 -16.41 -17.55 12.23
CA PRO A 38 -17.16 -18.03 13.38
C PRO A 38 -18.49 -17.29 13.49
N PRO A 39 -19.55 -17.95 14.01
CA PRO A 39 -20.84 -17.29 14.23
C PRO A 39 -20.75 -16.14 15.24
N GLN A 40 -19.76 -16.19 16.13
CA GLN A 40 -19.46 -15.15 17.09
C GLN A 40 -17.95 -15.07 17.31
N TRP A 41 -17.41 -13.85 17.22
CA TRP A 41 -16.02 -13.60 17.60
C TRP A 41 -15.87 -13.58 19.13
N PRO A 42 -14.71 -14.02 19.67
CA PRO A 42 -14.48 -13.97 21.10
C PRO A 42 -14.55 -12.55 21.65
N GLU A 43 -14.89 -12.43 22.94
CA GLU A 43 -14.90 -11.15 23.61
C GLU A 43 -13.51 -10.48 23.54
N ARG A 44 -13.48 -9.16 23.28
CA ARG A 44 -12.24 -8.40 23.16
C ARG A 44 -11.29 -8.62 24.34
N SER A 45 -11.82 -8.70 25.57
CA SER A 45 -11.01 -8.93 26.77
C SER A 45 -10.24 -10.24 26.71
N ARG A 46 -10.87 -11.32 26.21
CA ARG A 46 -10.26 -12.64 26.01
C ARG A 46 -9.22 -12.65 24.90
N VAL A 47 -9.46 -11.93 23.81
CA VAL A 47 -8.46 -11.77 22.73
C VAL A 47 -7.23 -11.02 23.24
N VAL A 48 -7.43 -9.96 24.02
CA VAL A 48 -6.34 -9.19 24.64
C VAL A 48 -5.56 -10.03 25.65
N GLU A 49 -6.25 -10.82 26.47
CA GLU A 49 -5.64 -11.77 27.41
C GLU A 49 -4.75 -12.78 26.67
N TYR A 50 -5.27 -13.43 25.63
CA TYR A 50 -4.52 -14.37 24.80
C TYR A 50 -3.29 -13.73 24.16
N ARG A 51 -3.43 -12.55 23.52
CA ARG A 51 -2.31 -11.80 22.94
C ARG A 51 -1.25 -11.47 23.98
N ASN A 52 -1.65 -11.02 25.17
CA ASN A 52 -0.71 -10.66 26.23
C ASN A 52 0.06 -11.89 26.73
N ARG A 53 -0.59 -13.06 26.86
CA ARG A 53 0.08 -14.31 27.22
C ARG A 53 1.10 -14.74 26.16
N VAL A 54 0.74 -14.64 24.87
CA VAL A 54 1.69 -14.90 23.77
C VAL A 54 2.89 -13.95 23.87
N ARG A 55 2.67 -12.64 24.02
CA ARG A 55 3.75 -11.65 24.14
C ARG A 55 4.63 -11.89 25.37
N GLU A 56 4.06 -12.25 26.51
CA GLU A 56 4.82 -12.57 27.72
C GLU A 56 5.72 -13.80 27.52
N THR A 57 5.20 -14.81 26.82
CA THR A 57 5.96 -16.03 26.48
C THR A 57 7.18 -15.73 25.61
N LEU A 58 7.07 -14.71 24.75
CA LEU A 58 8.13 -14.25 23.87
C LEU A 58 9.15 -13.32 24.55
N ARG A 59 8.91 -12.87 25.79
CA ARG A 59 9.90 -12.10 26.56
C ARG A 59 11.06 -12.93 27.08
N ASP A 60 10.94 -14.25 27.02
CA ASP A 60 12.03 -15.18 27.27
C ASP A 60 13.08 -15.03 26.15
N ASN A 61 14.31 -14.66 26.54
CA ASN A 61 15.40 -14.39 25.59
C ASN A 61 15.75 -15.63 24.75
N ASP A 62 15.70 -16.84 25.30
CA ASP A 62 16.05 -18.06 24.56
C ASP A 62 15.02 -18.32 23.45
N ARG A 63 13.74 -18.06 23.73
CA ARG A 63 12.66 -18.16 22.74
C ARG A 63 12.74 -17.07 21.69
N MET A 64 13.08 -15.85 22.08
CA MET A 64 13.27 -14.75 21.13
C MET A 64 14.45 -15.05 20.20
N HIS A 65 15.59 -15.49 20.74
CA HIS A 65 16.73 -15.93 19.95
C HIS A 65 16.39 -17.09 19.00
N GLN A 66 15.56 -18.04 19.45
CA GLN A 66 15.08 -19.12 18.58
C GLN A 66 14.24 -18.59 17.41
N LEU A 67 13.28 -17.69 17.64
CA LEU A 67 12.50 -17.07 16.55
C LEU A 67 13.37 -16.28 15.59
N ASP A 68 14.32 -15.51 16.12
CA ASP A 68 15.23 -14.70 15.34
C ASP A 68 16.13 -15.57 14.44
N SER A 69 16.64 -16.68 14.98
CA SER A 69 17.41 -17.66 14.19
C SER A 69 16.61 -18.30 13.04
N MET A 70 15.28 -18.30 13.15
CA MET A 70 14.36 -18.76 12.09
C MET A 70 13.92 -17.63 11.14
N GLY A 71 14.32 -16.38 11.38
CA GLY A 71 13.84 -15.20 10.66
C GLY A 71 12.37 -14.86 10.93
N MET A 72 11.78 -15.43 11.99
CA MET A 72 10.37 -15.29 12.32
C MET A 72 10.09 -14.09 13.22
N ALA A 73 11.10 -13.56 13.93
CA ALA A 73 10.93 -12.39 14.78
C ALA A 73 10.55 -11.15 13.96
N ASP A 74 11.42 -10.75 13.02
CA ASP A 74 11.16 -9.64 12.11
C ASP A 74 9.90 -9.87 11.26
N MET A 75 9.70 -11.08 10.73
CA MET A 75 8.48 -11.41 9.99
C MET A 75 7.22 -11.18 10.82
N SER A 76 7.22 -11.58 12.11
CA SER A 76 6.08 -11.37 12.99
C SER A 76 5.83 -9.89 13.27
N ILE A 77 6.88 -9.08 13.38
CA ILE A 77 6.78 -7.63 13.59
C ILE A 77 6.20 -6.97 12.35
N GLU A 78 6.77 -7.25 11.18
CA GLU A 78 6.33 -6.67 9.90
C GLU A 78 4.91 -7.12 9.56
N HIS A 79 4.55 -8.37 9.86
CA HIS A 79 3.18 -8.86 9.73
C HIS A 79 2.19 -8.14 10.67
N ASP A 80 2.56 -7.85 11.92
CA ASP A 80 1.72 -7.04 12.85
C ASP A 80 1.53 -5.61 12.29
N LEU A 81 2.58 -5.02 11.70
CA LEU A 81 2.51 -3.71 11.04
C LEU A 81 1.60 -3.72 9.80
N MET A 82 1.66 -4.76 8.95
CA MET A 82 0.74 -4.94 7.82
C MET A 82 -0.72 -5.06 8.27
N HIS A 83 -0.98 -5.74 9.39
CA HIS A 83 -2.31 -5.80 9.98
C HIS A 83 -2.78 -4.45 10.51
N ILE A 84 -1.89 -3.64 11.10
CA ILE A 84 -2.20 -2.27 11.50
C ILE A 84 -2.58 -1.44 10.27
N GLU A 85 -1.82 -1.48 9.19
CA GLU A 85 -2.15 -0.77 7.95
C GLU A 85 -3.52 -1.21 7.38
N THR A 86 -3.76 -2.51 7.33
CA THR A 86 -5.05 -3.08 6.90
C THR A 86 -6.21 -2.59 7.76
N LEU A 87 -6.04 -2.55 9.09
CA LEU A 87 -7.02 -2.01 10.00
C LEU A 87 -7.29 -0.51 9.73
N LEU A 88 -6.25 0.27 9.42
CA LEU A 88 -6.41 1.69 9.08
C LEU A 88 -7.22 1.87 7.79
N TYR A 89 -7.04 1.03 6.77
CA TYR A 89 -7.89 1.04 5.56
C TYR A 89 -9.36 0.72 5.86
N MET A 90 -9.61 -0.23 6.76
CA MET A 90 -10.96 -0.57 7.21
C MET A 90 -11.59 0.60 7.98
N VAL A 91 -10.85 1.19 8.93
CA VAL A 91 -11.29 2.37 9.68
C VAL A 91 -11.57 3.53 8.73
N LEU A 92 -10.71 3.78 7.74
CA LEU A 92 -10.95 4.82 6.74
C LEU A 92 -12.28 4.63 6.00
N GLN A 93 -12.68 3.39 5.71
CA GLN A 93 -13.92 3.07 5.00
C GLN A 93 -15.17 2.95 5.90
N LEU A 94 -15.02 3.02 7.23
CA LEU A 94 -16.18 3.00 8.13
C LEU A 94 -17.10 4.20 7.88
N ASP A 95 -18.41 3.96 8.01
CA ASP A 95 -19.42 5.02 8.03
C ASP A 95 -19.07 6.06 9.10
N LYS A 96 -19.34 7.33 8.80
CA LYS A 96 -19.03 8.42 9.69
C LYS A 96 -19.57 8.21 11.10
N LYS A 97 -20.76 7.66 11.28
CA LYS A 97 -21.34 7.47 12.63
C LYS A 97 -20.51 6.59 13.58
N PHE A 98 -19.60 5.76 13.04
CA PHE A 98 -18.74 4.88 13.85
C PHE A 98 -17.37 5.49 14.17
N LYS A 99 -17.05 6.66 13.64
CA LYS A 99 -15.77 7.33 13.89
C LYS A 99 -15.89 8.35 15.00
N ARG A 100 -14.85 8.45 15.82
CA ARG A 100 -14.65 9.61 16.70
C ARG A 100 -14.07 10.73 15.87
N TRP A 101 -14.94 11.61 15.39
CA TRP A 101 -14.56 12.80 14.65
C TRP A 101 -13.92 13.81 15.59
N SER A 102 -12.63 14.06 15.40
CA SER A 102 -11.96 15.22 15.98
C SER A 102 -11.46 16.06 14.83
N ARG A 103 -12.00 17.27 14.66
CA ARG A 103 -11.43 18.20 13.68
C ARG A 103 -9.99 18.49 14.10
N VAL A 104 -9.05 18.14 13.24
CA VAL A 104 -7.69 18.66 13.35
C VAL A 104 -7.76 20.09 12.84
N GLU A 105 -7.48 21.06 13.71
CA GLU A 105 -7.30 22.43 13.25
C GLU A 105 -6.04 22.47 12.37
N VAL A 106 -6.25 22.68 11.08
CA VAL A 106 -5.15 22.91 10.14
C VAL A 106 -4.88 24.40 10.15
N ASP A 107 -3.72 24.79 10.66
CA ASP A 107 -3.25 26.17 10.57
C ASP A 107 -3.03 26.51 9.09
N ALA A 108 -3.88 27.37 8.53
CA ALA A 108 -3.78 27.79 7.14
C ALA A 108 -2.44 28.50 6.83
N ALA A 109 -1.75 29.04 7.85
CA ALA A 109 -0.41 29.61 7.71
C ALA A 109 0.70 28.55 7.71
N LYS A 110 0.38 27.28 8.02
CA LYS A 110 1.30 26.15 8.05
C LYS A 110 0.62 24.92 7.42
N PRO A 111 0.47 24.87 6.09
CA PRO A 111 -0.10 23.70 5.43
C PRO A 111 0.66 22.44 5.86
N LEU A 112 -0.08 21.36 6.09
CA LEU A 112 0.43 20.09 6.64
C LEU A 112 1.59 19.52 5.81
N LEU A 113 1.59 19.80 4.52
CA LEU A 113 2.68 19.57 3.59
C LEU A 113 2.76 20.78 2.66
N HIS A 114 3.89 21.48 2.62
CA HIS A 114 4.17 22.40 1.53
C HIS A 114 4.66 21.59 0.34
N ARG A 115 4.05 21.79 -0.83
CA ARG A 115 4.68 21.42 -2.11
C ARG A 115 5.96 22.25 -2.23
N ILE A 116 7.10 21.65 -1.90
CA ILE A 116 8.40 22.28 -2.18
C ILE A 116 8.56 22.20 -3.69
N SER A 117 8.44 23.36 -4.34
CA SER A 117 8.62 23.54 -5.78
C SER A 117 9.63 24.66 -5.99
N GLY A 118 10.54 24.47 -6.94
CA GLY A 118 11.65 25.40 -7.20
C GLY A 118 12.82 24.68 -7.86
N GLU A 119 13.92 25.40 -8.10
CA GLU A 119 15.11 24.82 -8.74
C GLU A 119 15.68 23.62 -7.98
N ASP A 120 15.58 23.62 -6.64
CA ASP A 120 16.04 22.51 -5.79
C ASP A 120 15.11 21.28 -5.81
N PHE A 121 13.84 21.46 -6.19
CA PHE A 121 12.81 20.41 -6.25
C PHE A 121 11.93 20.60 -7.49
N PRO A 122 12.42 20.17 -8.67
CA PRO A 122 11.66 20.31 -9.91
C PRO A 122 10.41 19.43 -9.87
N ASP A 123 9.35 19.81 -10.59
CA ASP A 123 8.12 19.01 -10.68
C ASP A 123 8.35 17.64 -11.34
N TYR A 124 9.37 17.55 -12.20
CA TYR A 124 9.76 16.33 -12.89
C TYR A 124 11.26 16.13 -12.81
N VAL A 125 11.66 14.88 -12.65
CA VAL A 125 13.05 14.44 -12.77
C VAL A 125 13.20 13.56 -13.99
N ARG A 126 14.25 13.82 -14.78
CA ARG A 126 14.63 12.96 -15.91
C ARG A 126 15.45 11.79 -15.39
N ILE A 127 14.99 10.59 -15.66
CA ILE A 127 15.72 9.35 -15.45
C ILE A 127 16.35 8.96 -16.79
N PRO A 128 17.70 8.89 -16.89
CA PRO A 128 18.36 8.49 -18.12
C PRO A 128 18.07 7.02 -18.44
N GLU A 129 18.30 6.65 -19.70
CA GLU A 129 18.26 5.23 -20.06
C GLU A 129 19.38 4.47 -19.34
N GLY A 130 19.12 3.21 -19.01
CA GLY A 130 20.11 2.38 -18.34
C GLY A 130 19.56 1.06 -17.84
N THR A 131 20.42 0.34 -17.12
CA THR A 131 20.08 -0.94 -16.51
C THR A 131 19.61 -0.72 -15.08
N ALA A 132 18.36 -1.05 -14.79
CA ALA A 132 17.83 -1.10 -13.43
C ALA A 132 18.06 -2.50 -12.84
N LYS A 133 18.56 -2.57 -11.61
CA LYS A 133 18.64 -3.81 -10.83
C LYS A 133 17.53 -3.81 -9.79
N LEU A 134 16.80 -4.92 -9.71
CA LEU A 134 15.66 -5.09 -8.82
C LEU A 134 15.87 -6.31 -7.95
N GLY A 135 15.30 -6.24 -6.74
CA GLY A 135 15.38 -7.30 -5.76
C GLY A 135 16.76 -7.41 -5.11
N ARG A 136 16.82 -8.26 -4.08
CA ARG A 136 17.95 -8.38 -3.16
C ARG A 136 18.67 -9.69 -3.41
N ASN A 137 19.99 -9.65 -3.31
CA ASN A 137 20.80 -10.85 -3.41
C ASN A 137 20.50 -11.81 -2.24
N ARG A 138 20.20 -13.08 -2.53
CA ARG A 138 19.82 -14.09 -1.53
C ARG A 138 20.95 -14.40 -0.54
N GLU A 139 22.21 -14.25 -0.93
CA GLU A 139 23.37 -14.46 -0.06
C GLU A 139 23.47 -13.38 1.03
N THR A 140 22.93 -12.18 0.76
CA THR A 140 22.84 -11.08 1.73
C THR A 140 21.71 -11.23 2.75
N LYS A 141 20.86 -12.26 2.62
CA LYS A 141 19.77 -12.56 3.58
C LYS A 141 20.28 -12.73 5.02
N LYS A 142 21.55 -13.09 5.20
CA LYS A 142 22.19 -13.20 6.52
C LYS A 142 22.52 -11.83 7.16
N GLN A 143 22.51 -10.76 6.40
CA GLN A 143 22.93 -9.43 6.85
C GLN A 143 21.73 -8.53 7.18
N GLN A 144 20.57 -8.74 6.54
CA GLN A 144 19.35 -7.96 6.75
C GLN A 144 18.11 -8.79 6.39
N TRP A 145 17.05 -8.65 7.19
CA TRP A 145 15.76 -9.29 6.93
C TRP A 145 15.05 -8.67 5.71
N GLY A 146 14.17 -9.44 5.07
CA GLY A 146 13.28 -9.03 3.97
C GLY A 146 12.23 -10.10 3.65
N TRP A 147 11.16 -9.73 2.95
CA TRP A 147 10.17 -10.69 2.47
C TRP A 147 10.75 -11.57 1.35
N ASP A 148 10.25 -12.79 1.21
CA ASP A 148 10.73 -13.75 0.22
C ASP A 148 10.62 -13.25 -1.24
N ASN A 149 9.59 -12.45 -1.53
CA ASN A 149 9.33 -11.79 -2.81
C ASN A 149 10.28 -10.62 -3.12
N GLU A 150 11.03 -10.12 -2.13
CA GLU A 150 12.08 -9.11 -2.34
C GLU A 150 13.38 -9.73 -2.85
N PHE A 151 13.53 -11.05 -2.74
CA PHE A 151 14.78 -11.73 -3.06
C PHE A 151 14.81 -12.34 -4.46
N GLY A 152 16.00 -12.31 -5.05
CA GLY A 152 16.23 -12.62 -6.45
C GLY A 152 16.59 -11.33 -7.17
N GLU A 153 17.60 -11.41 -8.02
CA GLU A 153 18.10 -10.23 -8.74
C GLU A 153 17.57 -10.27 -10.16
N LEU A 154 16.97 -9.17 -10.58
CA LEU A 154 16.51 -8.97 -11.95
C LEU A 154 17.13 -7.70 -12.51
N GLU A 155 17.87 -7.85 -13.61
CA GLU A 155 18.36 -6.72 -14.40
C GLU A 155 17.42 -6.45 -15.58
N VAL A 156 17.05 -5.19 -15.75
CA VAL A 156 16.13 -4.75 -16.80
C VAL A 156 16.70 -3.52 -17.48
N GLN A 157 16.72 -3.54 -18.82
CA GLN A 157 16.96 -2.32 -19.60
C GLN A 157 15.73 -1.42 -19.58
N VAL A 158 15.94 -0.17 -19.17
CA VAL A 158 14.89 0.85 -19.04
C VAL A 158 15.27 2.03 -19.93
N ASN A 159 14.38 2.39 -20.85
CA ASN A 159 14.56 3.60 -21.67
C ASN A 159 14.43 4.85 -20.79
N SER A 160 15.00 5.97 -21.22
CA SER A 160 14.86 7.24 -20.49
C SER A 160 13.40 7.67 -20.38
N PHE A 161 13.03 8.24 -19.24
CA PHE A 161 11.70 8.79 -18.99
C PHE A 161 11.76 9.94 -17.98
N GLU A 162 10.66 10.66 -17.84
CA GLU A 162 10.49 11.65 -16.78
C GLU A 162 9.45 11.15 -15.78
N ALA A 163 9.72 11.37 -14.49
CA ALA A 163 8.83 11.04 -13.39
C ALA A 163 8.48 12.29 -12.61
N SER A 164 7.22 12.38 -12.17
CA SER A 164 6.82 13.41 -11.21
C SER A 164 7.60 13.19 -9.91
N THR A 165 8.16 14.25 -9.34
CA THR A 165 8.89 14.17 -8.06
C THR A 165 7.95 14.03 -6.87
N LEU A 166 6.70 14.46 -7.04
CA LEU A 166 5.66 14.37 -6.02
C LEU A 166 4.46 13.57 -6.52
N PRO A 167 3.71 12.91 -5.61
CA PRO A 167 2.42 12.31 -5.93
C PRO A 167 1.42 13.34 -6.47
N VAL A 168 0.43 12.85 -7.22
CA VAL A 168 -0.72 13.66 -7.65
C VAL A 168 -1.49 14.15 -6.42
N THR A 169 -1.83 15.44 -6.40
CA THR A 169 -2.53 16.04 -5.25
C THR A 169 -4.06 15.91 -5.35
N VAL A 170 -4.76 16.10 -4.22
CA VAL A 170 -6.22 16.20 -4.18
C VAL A 170 -6.72 17.29 -5.11
N GLY A 171 -6.09 18.47 -5.10
CA GLY A 171 -6.48 19.60 -5.97
C GLY A 171 -6.38 19.25 -7.45
N GLU A 172 -5.26 18.67 -7.86
CA GLU A 172 -5.04 18.23 -9.24
C GLU A 172 -6.06 17.17 -9.67
N TYR A 173 -6.41 16.23 -8.78
CA TYR A 173 -7.37 15.17 -9.08
C TYR A 173 -8.82 15.69 -9.15
N VAL A 174 -9.17 16.68 -8.33
CA VAL A 174 -10.48 17.36 -8.40
C VAL A 174 -10.67 18.07 -9.75
N GLU A 175 -9.61 18.63 -10.35
CA GLU A 175 -9.66 19.18 -11.71
C GLU A 175 -9.99 18.11 -12.76
N PHE A 176 -9.37 16.93 -12.66
CA PHE A 176 -9.69 15.78 -13.51
C PHE A 176 -11.17 15.36 -13.39
N MET A 177 -11.70 15.31 -12.16
CA MET A 177 -13.11 15.02 -11.91
C MET A 177 -14.03 16.07 -12.55
N ARG A 178 -13.75 17.36 -12.35
CA ARG A 178 -14.51 18.48 -12.92
C ARG A 178 -14.47 18.49 -14.45
N ALA A 179 -13.37 18.06 -15.05
CA ALA A 179 -13.23 17.88 -16.49
C ALA A 179 -13.97 16.64 -17.05
N GLY A 180 -14.77 15.96 -16.22
CA GLY A 180 -15.57 14.80 -16.63
C GLY A 180 -14.76 13.50 -16.73
N GLY A 181 -13.67 13.36 -15.98
CA GLY A 181 -12.80 12.19 -16.02
C GLY A 181 -13.51 10.84 -15.87
N TYR A 182 -14.53 10.78 -15.00
CA TYR A 182 -15.36 9.59 -14.78
C TYR A 182 -16.43 9.34 -15.85
N ASN A 183 -16.64 10.29 -16.76
CA ASN A 183 -17.65 10.21 -17.82
C ASN A 183 -17.05 9.98 -19.22
N ARG A 184 -15.71 9.91 -19.32
CA ARG A 184 -14.99 9.81 -20.58
C ARG A 184 -14.31 8.45 -20.71
N GLU A 185 -15.00 7.49 -21.32
CA GLU A 185 -14.50 6.12 -21.57
C GLU A 185 -13.10 6.09 -22.20
N SER A 186 -12.78 7.03 -23.09
CA SER A 186 -11.47 7.12 -23.77
C SER A 186 -10.26 7.33 -22.85
N LEU A 187 -10.48 7.68 -21.59
CA LEU A 187 -9.41 7.83 -20.59
C LEU A 187 -9.11 6.51 -19.87
N TRP A 188 -10.00 5.52 -19.95
CA TRP A 188 -9.93 4.31 -19.15
C TRP A 188 -9.48 3.12 -20.01
N GLN A 189 -8.80 2.16 -19.39
CA GLN A 189 -8.68 0.84 -20.01
C GLN A 189 -10.04 0.14 -19.99
N GLU A 190 -10.26 -0.78 -20.93
CA GLU A 190 -11.55 -1.45 -21.09
C GLU A 190 -12.02 -2.12 -19.79
N GLU A 191 -11.15 -2.88 -19.12
CA GLU A 191 -11.49 -3.57 -17.87
C GLU A 191 -11.70 -2.60 -16.70
N ASP A 192 -10.90 -1.53 -16.63
CA ASP A 192 -11.06 -0.48 -15.61
C ASP A 192 -12.39 0.27 -15.80
N TRP A 193 -12.82 0.49 -17.05
CA TRP A 193 -14.10 1.11 -17.37
C TRP A 193 -15.29 0.21 -17.04
N LYS A 194 -15.20 -1.09 -17.36
CA LYS A 194 -16.22 -2.08 -16.97
C LYS A 194 -16.36 -2.16 -15.46
N TRP A 195 -15.23 -2.22 -14.74
CA TRP A 195 -15.22 -2.18 -13.27
C TRP A 195 -15.86 -0.89 -12.74
N ARG A 196 -15.44 0.27 -13.24
CA ARG A 196 -16.00 1.59 -12.87
C ARG A 196 -17.52 1.63 -13.04
N LYS A 197 -18.04 1.10 -14.15
CA LYS A 197 -19.49 1.02 -14.42
C LYS A 197 -20.20 0.08 -13.45
N ARG A 198 -19.65 -1.13 -13.23
CA ARG A 198 -20.22 -2.12 -12.31
C ARG A 198 -20.32 -1.58 -10.88
N GLU A 199 -19.26 -0.94 -10.39
CA GLU A 199 -19.22 -0.34 -9.05
C GLU A 199 -19.93 1.03 -8.99
N SER A 200 -20.47 1.53 -10.11
CA SER A 200 -21.09 2.86 -10.23
C SER A 200 -20.22 4.01 -9.69
N LEU A 201 -18.90 3.88 -9.84
CA LEU A 201 -17.92 4.78 -9.22
C LEU A 201 -17.93 6.16 -9.90
N SER A 202 -18.17 7.25 -9.17
CA SER A 202 -18.21 8.62 -9.73
C SER A 202 -17.13 9.55 -9.16
N HIS A 203 -16.41 9.10 -8.15
CA HIS A 203 -15.37 9.82 -7.43
C HIS A 203 -14.50 8.80 -6.65
N PRO A 204 -13.28 9.18 -6.24
CA PRO A 204 -12.47 8.30 -5.41
C PRO A 204 -13.05 8.14 -4.02
N LYS A 205 -12.79 6.99 -3.37
CA LYS A 205 -13.32 6.67 -2.02
C LYS A 205 -12.86 7.63 -0.93
N CYS A 206 -11.73 8.29 -1.12
CA CYS A 206 -11.23 9.30 -0.18
C CYS A 206 -11.92 10.66 -0.34
N LEU A 207 -12.76 10.85 -1.35
CA LEU A 207 -13.59 12.05 -1.51
C LEU A 207 -15.04 11.69 -1.25
N ILE A 208 -15.69 12.43 -0.36
CA ILE A 208 -17.08 12.21 0.01
C ILE A 208 -17.92 13.44 -0.34
N PRO A 209 -19.15 13.27 -0.84
CA PRO A 209 -19.99 14.40 -1.20
C PRO A 209 -20.44 15.15 0.07
N LYS A 210 -20.44 16.48 0.03
CA LYS A 210 -21.11 17.28 1.07
C LYS A 210 -22.63 17.09 0.91
N SER A 211 -23.30 16.79 2.02
CA SER A 211 -24.74 16.48 2.08
C SER A 211 -25.64 17.54 1.44
N ASP A 212 -25.20 18.79 1.42
CA ASP A 212 -26.03 19.96 1.11
C ASP A 212 -25.53 20.77 -0.10
N SER A 213 -24.58 20.25 -0.88
CA SER A 213 -24.00 21.00 -2.01
C SER A 213 -23.56 20.07 -3.14
N ALA A 214 -24.28 20.16 -4.26
CA ALA A 214 -23.97 19.37 -5.46
C ALA A 214 -22.58 19.75 -6.00
N GLY A 215 -21.68 18.76 -6.06
CA GLY A 215 -20.33 18.95 -6.61
C GLY A 215 -19.31 19.50 -5.61
N GLU A 216 -19.67 19.68 -4.34
CA GLU A 216 -18.70 19.91 -3.28
C GLU A 216 -18.30 18.61 -2.60
N TRP A 217 -17.00 18.47 -2.36
CA TRP A 217 -16.38 17.28 -1.80
C TRP A 217 -15.67 17.62 -0.49
N GLU A 218 -15.59 16.64 0.40
CA GLU A 218 -14.64 16.66 1.51
C GLU A 218 -13.63 15.53 1.32
N TYR A 219 -12.40 15.78 1.72
CA TYR A 219 -11.36 14.78 1.78
C TYR A 219 -11.43 14.01 3.10
N LEU A 220 -11.54 12.69 3.01
CA LEU A 220 -11.71 11.78 4.12
C LEU A 220 -10.35 11.34 4.66
N THR A 221 -10.11 11.57 5.94
CA THR A 221 -8.97 11.02 6.68
C THR A 221 -9.44 9.97 7.69
N ILE A 222 -8.49 9.37 8.41
CA ILE A 222 -8.77 8.38 9.46
C ILE A 222 -9.58 8.99 10.62
N HIS A 223 -9.34 10.27 10.95
CA HIS A 223 -9.89 10.92 12.16
C HIS A 223 -10.84 12.10 11.88
N CYS A 224 -10.78 12.68 10.68
CA CYS A 224 -11.55 13.87 10.32
C CYS A 224 -11.87 13.95 8.82
N THR A 225 -12.70 14.92 8.45
CA THR A 225 -12.82 15.40 7.09
C THR A 225 -12.10 16.72 6.97
N MET A 226 -11.58 16.98 5.78
CA MET A 226 -10.98 18.25 5.40
C MET A 226 -11.73 18.79 4.19
N THR A 227 -11.84 20.11 4.09
CA THR A 227 -12.25 20.75 2.84
C THR A 227 -11.23 20.46 1.74
N ILE A 228 -11.64 20.56 0.47
CA ILE A 228 -10.71 20.41 -0.66
C ILE A 228 -9.59 21.45 -0.60
N GLU A 229 -9.84 22.64 -0.05
CA GLU A 229 -8.81 23.68 0.09
C GLU A 229 -7.77 23.30 1.15
N GLU A 230 -8.21 22.84 2.33
CA GLU A 230 -7.29 22.37 3.38
C GLU A 230 -6.45 21.17 2.91
N ALA A 231 -7.03 20.30 2.07
CA ALA A 231 -6.38 19.09 1.58
C ALA A 231 -5.70 19.27 0.20
N ARG A 232 -5.71 20.46 -0.38
CA ARG A 232 -5.40 20.70 -1.80
C ARG A 232 -4.07 20.10 -2.25
N ASP A 233 -3.05 20.23 -1.40
CA ASP A 233 -1.67 19.80 -1.68
C ASP A 233 -1.35 18.39 -1.13
N LEU A 234 -2.30 17.73 -0.46
CA LEU A 234 -2.12 16.37 0.01
C LEU A 234 -2.20 15.37 -1.16
N PRO A 235 -1.49 14.23 -1.08
CA PRO A 235 -1.63 13.15 -2.04
C PRO A 235 -3.06 12.59 -2.10
N ILE A 236 -3.56 12.30 -3.31
CA ILE A 236 -4.85 11.62 -3.50
C ILE A 236 -4.68 10.09 -3.39
N TYR A 237 -5.65 9.41 -2.76
CA TYR A 237 -5.72 7.95 -2.71
C TYR A 237 -6.77 7.42 -3.67
N VAL A 238 -6.34 6.67 -4.68
CA VAL A 238 -7.20 6.18 -5.77
C VAL A 238 -6.84 4.74 -6.15
N SER A 239 -7.76 4.03 -6.80
CA SER A 239 -7.45 2.73 -7.40
C SER A 239 -6.47 2.84 -8.56
N LEU A 240 -5.91 1.71 -8.98
CA LEU A 240 -5.04 1.65 -10.16
C LEU A 240 -5.75 2.12 -11.45
N GLY A 241 -7.03 1.77 -11.64
CA GLY A 241 -7.80 2.18 -12.80
C GLY A 241 -8.02 3.70 -12.84
N GLU A 242 -8.35 4.29 -11.69
CA GLU A 242 -8.45 5.74 -11.51
C GLU A 242 -7.12 6.47 -11.77
N ALA A 243 -6.00 5.96 -11.23
CA ALA A 243 -4.67 6.53 -11.46
C ALA A 243 -4.28 6.52 -12.94
N ARG A 244 -4.58 5.43 -13.66
CA ARG A 244 -4.36 5.33 -15.11
C ARG A 244 -5.21 6.32 -15.89
N ALA A 245 -6.49 6.46 -15.52
CA ALA A 245 -7.40 7.40 -16.18
C ALA A 245 -6.95 8.87 -15.99
N TYR A 246 -6.52 9.21 -14.77
CA TYR A 246 -5.92 10.52 -14.51
C TYR A 246 -4.65 10.75 -15.34
N ALA A 247 -3.74 9.77 -15.38
CA ALA A 247 -2.52 9.89 -16.17
C ALA A 247 -2.82 10.08 -17.66
N ALA A 248 -3.76 9.30 -18.22
CA ALA A 248 -4.20 9.44 -19.60
C ALA A 248 -4.80 10.83 -19.88
N TRP A 249 -5.57 11.39 -18.95
CA TRP A 249 -6.12 12.75 -19.06
C TRP A 249 -5.03 13.83 -19.14
N LYS A 250 -3.94 13.67 -18.38
CA LYS A 250 -2.76 14.54 -18.47
C LYS A 250 -1.91 14.31 -19.72
N GLY A 251 -2.28 13.39 -20.61
CA GLY A 251 -1.45 12.97 -21.74
C GLY A 251 -0.19 12.21 -21.31
N LYS A 252 -0.21 11.61 -20.13
CA LYS A 252 0.90 10.87 -19.51
C LYS A 252 0.50 9.41 -19.32
N ARG A 253 1.37 8.64 -18.67
CA ARG A 253 1.11 7.25 -18.30
C ARG A 253 1.41 7.02 -16.83
N TYR A 254 0.69 6.07 -16.24
CA TYR A 254 1.13 5.47 -15.00
C TYR A 254 2.49 4.80 -15.24
N CYS A 255 3.45 5.06 -14.36
CA CYS A 255 4.74 4.38 -14.40
C CYS A 255 4.57 2.95 -13.92
N LYS A 256 4.11 2.07 -14.82
CA LYS A 256 4.35 0.64 -14.66
C LYS A 256 5.85 0.44 -14.85
N PRO A 257 6.54 -0.27 -13.96
CA PRO A 257 7.81 -0.87 -14.29
C PRO A 257 7.54 -1.87 -15.44
N SER A 258 7.69 -1.41 -16.69
CA SER A 258 7.55 -2.27 -17.86
C SER A 258 8.86 -3.01 -18.01
N PHE A 259 8.99 -4.13 -17.32
CA PHE A 259 10.19 -4.95 -17.40
C PHE A 259 10.20 -5.71 -18.73
N ARG A 260 11.07 -5.32 -19.66
CA ARG A 260 11.49 -6.23 -20.73
C ARG A 260 12.57 -7.11 -20.17
N THR A 261 12.21 -8.33 -19.76
CA THR A 261 13.20 -9.36 -19.44
C THR A 261 13.97 -9.70 -20.72
N HIS A 262 15.21 -9.22 -20.82
CA HIS A 262 16.17 -9.81 -21.75
C HIS A 262 16.83 -10.97 -21.01
N THR A 263 16.40 -12.20 -21.30
CA THR A 263 17.17 -13.38 -20.94
C THR A 263 18.40 -13.46 -21.85
N SER A 264 19.38 -12.59 -21.65
CA SER A 264 20.71 -12.77 -22.25
C SER A 264 21.47 -13.81 -21.43
N ARG A 265 21.38 -15.06 -21.86
CA ARG A 265 22.34 -16.11 -21.48
C ARG A 265 23.65 -15.76 -22.21
N THR A 266 24.50 -14.95 -21.60
CA THR A 266 25.87 -14.74 -22.09
C THR A 266 26.86 -14.84 -20.94
N SER A 267 27.66 -15.89 -21.03
CA SER A 267 28.84 -16.21 -20.27
C SER A 267 29.85 -15.07 -20.20
N GLY A 268 30.33 -14.78 -19.00
CA GLY A 268 31.71 -14.36 -18.69
C GLY A 268 32.17 -13.00 -19.21
N SER A 269 32.13 -11.99 -18.32
CA SER A 269 33.30 -11.18 -17.98
C SER A 269 32.92 -10.10 -16.97
N SER A 270 33.61 -10.10 -15.84
CA SER A 270 33.59 -9.09 -14.78
C SER A 270 33.81 -7.67 -15.35
N PHE A 271 32.87 -6.75 -15.11
CA PHE A 271 33.16 -5.32 -15.14
C PHE A 271 32.64 -4.67 -13.86
N ARG A 272 33.61 -4.15 -13.11
CA ARG A 272 33.47 -3.38 -11.88
C ARG A 272 33.51 -1.91 -12.31
N THR A 273 32.52 -1.11 -11.94
CA THR A 273 32.61 0.34 -12.06
C THR A 273 32.42 0.95 -10.68
N GLU A 274 33.54 1.36 -10.10
CA GLU A 274 33.63 2.25 -8.95
C GLU A 274 33.18 3.65 -9.40
N PHE A 275 32.27 4.28 -8.64
CA PHE A 275 32.02 5.71 -8.76
C PHE A 275 32.95 6.43 -7.77
N ASN A 276 33.98 7.09 -8.30
CA ASN A 276 34.67 8.17 -7.59
C ASN A 276 33.88 9.46 -7.84
N HIS A 277 33.44 10.06 -6.73
CA HIS A 277 32.92 11.40 -6.47
C HIS A 277 32.03 12.09 -7.53
#